data_AF-A0A962R166-F1
#
_entry.id   AF-A0A962R166-F1
#
_cell.length_a   1.000
_cell.length_b   1.000
_cell.length_c   1.000
_cell.angle_alpha   90.00
_cell.angle_beta   90.00
_cell.angle_gamma   90.00
#
_symmetry.space_group_name_H-M   'P 1'
#
loop_
_entity.id
_entity.type
_entity.pdbx_description
1 polymer ?
#
loop_
_entity_poly.entity_id
_entity_poly.type
_entity_poly.pdbx_seq_one_letter_code
_entity_poly.pdbx_strand_id
1 'polypeptide(L)'
;EVEFIAQCFQLIRGGRDLGLQQRELLAVLQECGELGCLPAEAVAELTAAYLFLRDSEHAIQGYQDKQTQELPVEPCARLAMATVMGCADWESYLEVLQAHRQRVSAHFTNLIADPGQSEEAEGEDDLPLWGEGLTAATLGTLGYRDAEASLAALQALQDNPRVVTLQVAGRERLEQFMPQLLRACAEVENPDLALQRILPLVMAVVRRSAYLVLLLENPQALDELVVLCAASPWIAEQLARHPVLLDELLNRASLYTAPDKSELQSELRQEVSRLALDDLEAQMDALRYFKASHVLRVAASELSGRLPLMQVSDKLTWIAEVILEQVLAVAWADLVKKYGEPQRDSTGYGFAVFGYGKLGGIELGYSSDLDLVFVSDSAEQGVTSGPRSIDNSVFYTRLGQRMIHILDTRMTLG
;
A
#
# COMPACT_ATOMS: atom_id res chain seq x y z
N GLU A 1 20.48 11.94 7.48
CA GLU A 1 20.19 10.54 7.85
C GLU A 1 18.90 10.42 8.66
N VAL A 2 18.76 11.03 9.85
CA VAL A 2 17.50 10.94 10.62
C VAL A 2 16.27 11.36 9.82
N GLU A 3 16.35 12.50 9.12
CA GLU A 3 15.26 12.98 8.25
C GLU A 3 14.94 12.00 7.12
N PHE A 4 15.96 11.36 6.56
CA PHE A 4 15.79 10.38 5.48
C PHE A 4 15.07 9.14 5.98
N ILE A 5 15.45 8.61 7.15
CA ILE A 5 14.80 7.46 7.78
C ILE A 5 13.29 7.72 7.93
N ALA A 6 12.92 8.88 8.47
CA ALA A 6 11.52 9.24 8.59
C ALA A 6 10.83 9.39 7.23
N GLN A 7 11.44 10.12 6.29
CA GLN A 7 10.90 10.32 4.94
C GLN A 7 10.70 9.02 4.17
N CYS A 8 11.56 8.01 4.36
CA CYS A 8 11.35 6.68 3.80
C CYS A 8 10.00 6.11 4.23
N PHE A 9 9.68 6.13 5.52
CA PHE A 9 8.37 5.65 6.00
C PHE A 9 7.21 6.52 5.52
N GLN A 10 7.40 7.84 5.38
CA GLN A 10 6.39 8.72 4.78
C GLN A 10 6.14 8.37 3.30
N LEU A 11 7.18 8.03 2.55
CA LEU A 11 7.05 7.64 1.14
C LEU A 11 6.46 6.24 0.97
N ILE A 12 6.83 5.29 1.83
CA ILE A 12 6.38 3.90 1.75
C ILE A 12 4.94 3.77 2.27
N ARG A 13 4.61 4.40 3.39
CA ARG A 13 3.33 4.20 4.10
C ARG A 13 2.45 5.45 4.19
N GLY A 14 2.95 6.64 3.86
CA GLY A 14 2.18 7.88 3.96
C GLY A 14 0.96 7.93 3.04
N GLY A 15 0.89 7.13 1.97
CA GLY A 15 -0.32 6.98 1.17
C GLY A 15 -1.49 6.32 1.91
N ARG A 16 -1.20 5.45 2.87
CA ARG A 16 -2.19 4.65 3.64
C ARG A 16 -2.42 5.20 5.05
N ASP A 17 -1.35 5.60 5.70
CA ASP A 17 -1.33 6.05 7.09
C ASP A 17 -1.15 7.57 7.13
N LEU A 18 -2.27 8.30 7.23
CA LEU A 18 -2.31 9.77 7.21
C LEU A 18 -1.45 10.42 8.30
N GLY A 19 -1.25 9.72 9.43
CA GLY A 19 -0.36 10.18 10.50
C GLY A 19 1.07 10.39 10.03
N LEU A 20 1.52 9.65 9.00
CA LEU A 20 2.84 9.81 8.38
C LEU A 20 2.89 10.92 7.32
N GLN A 21 1.79 11.60 6.99
CA GLN A 21 1.81 12.76 6.08
C GLN A 21 2.16 14.08 6.78
N GLN A 22 2.45 14.03 8.08
CA GLN A 22 2.84 15.19 8.87
C GLN A 22 4.20 15.75 8.44
N ARG A 23 4.38 17.07 8.57
CA ARG A 23 5.65 17.74 8.22
C ARG A 23 6.68 17.69 9.34
N GLU A 24 6.24 17.47 10.58
CA GLU A 24 7.09 17.55 11.77
C GLU A 24 7.82 16.23 11.99
N LEU A 25 9.15 16.23 11.92
CA LEU A 25 9.97 15.02 11.99
C LEU A 25 9.73 14.19 13.26
N LEU A 26 9.63 14.86 14.41
CA LEU A 26 9.42 14.18 15.70
C LEU A 26 8.06 13.49 15.76
N ALA A 27 7.02 14.11 15.20
CA ALA A 27 5.70 13.51 15.11
C ALA A 27 5.71 12.29 14.18
N VAL A 28 6.43 12.36 13.06
CA VAL A 28 6.60 11.24 12.13
C VAL A 28 7.34 10.07 12.78
N LEU A 29 8.41 10.34 13.56
CA LEU A 29 9.15 9.28 14.28
C LEU A 29 8.27 8.60 15.34
N GLN A 30 7.43 9.36 16.04
CA GLN A 30 6.48 8.82 17.01
C GLN A 30 5.44 7.93 16.31
N GLU A 31 4.83 8.41 15.22
CA GLU A 31 3.87 7.66 14.42
C GLU A 31 4.48 6.36 13.88
N CYS A 32 5.76 6.39 13.45
CA CYS A 32 6.49 5.19 13.04
C CYS A 32 6.60 4.14 14.18
N GLY A 33 6.73 4.58 15.44
CA GLY A 33 6.71 3.70 16.60
C GLY A 33 5.31 3.13 16.87
N GLU A 34 4.28 3.97 16.80
CA GLU A 34 2.88 3.56 17.04
C GLU A 34 2.37 2.57 15.98
N LEU A 35 2.79 2.73 14.73
CA LEU A 35 2.47 1.83 13.62
C LEU A 35 3.35 0.56 13.57
N GLY A 36 4.30 0.41 14.50
CA GLY A 36 5.23 -0.71 14.57
C GLY A 36 6.26 -0.75 13.43
N CYS A 37 6.47 0.36 12.73
CA CYS A 37 7.48 0.49 11.66
C CYS A 37 8.91 0.55 12.21
N LEU A 38 9.07 1.10 13.41
CA LEU A 38 10.34 1.20 14.12
C LEU A 38 10.20 0.66 15.55
N PRO A 39 11.19 -0.08 16.07
CA PRO A 39 11.24 -0.43 17.48
C PRO A 39 11.25 0.81 18.37
N ALA A 40 10.63 0.73 19.55
CA ALA A 40 10.57 1.85 20.50
C ALA A 40 11.95 2.39 20.89
N GLU A 41 12.95 1.51 20.98
CA GLU A 41 14.36 1.88 21.23
C GLU A 41 14.92 2.74 20.08
N ALA A 42 14.70 2.34 18.83
CA ALA A 42 15.14 3.10 17.66
C ALA A 42 14.50 4.50 17.61
N VAL A 43 13.20 4.60 17.92
CA VAL A 43 12.49 5.89 17.99
C VAL A 43 13.10 6.80 19.06
N ALA A 44 13.39 6.27 20.25
CA ALA A 44 14.01 7.03 21.33
C ALA A 44 15.42 7.51 20.96
N GLU A 45 16.25 6.64 20.36
CA GLU A 45 17.61 6.97 19.96
C GLU A 45 17.67 8.01 18.83
N LEU A 46 16.81 7.86 17.80
CA LEU A 46 16.72 8.81 16.69
C LEU A 46 16.19 10.17 17.14
N THR A 47 15.21 10.18 18.06
CA THR A 47 14.69 11.42 18.65
C THR A 47 15.77 12.15 19.43
N ALA A 48 16.49 11.45 20.31
CA ALA A 48 17.57 12.04 21.09
C ALA A 48 18.71 12.56 20.19
N ALA A 49 19.08 11.80 19.15
CA ALA A 49 20.08 12.22 18.19
C ALA A 49 19.65 13.44 17.37
N TYR A 50 18.41 13.49 16.90
CA TYR A 50 17.91 14.63 16.16
C TYR A 50 17.96 15.92 16.98
N LEU A 51 17.46 15.88 18.23
CA LEU A 51 17.48 17.04 19.12
C LEU A 51 18.91 17.51 19.36
N PHE A 52 19.83 16.60 19.70
CA PHE A 52 21.23 16.95 19.95
C PHE A 52 21.92 17.54 18.71
N LEU A 53 21.73 16.94 17.53
CA LEU A 53 22.32 17.42 16.28
C LEU A 53 21.74 18.77 15.86
N ARG A 54 20.43 18.99 16.09
CA ARG A 54 19.77 20.24 15.75
C ARG A 54 20.17 21.36 16.69
N ASP A 55 20.29 21.08 17.99
CA ASP A 55 20.84 22.02 18.97
C ASP A 55 22.30 22.35 18.66
N SER A 56 23.07 21.36 18.20
CA SER A 56 24.44 21.57 17.74
C SER A 56 24.49 22.49 16.52
N GLU A 57 23.64 22.26 15.52
CA GLU A 57 23.53 23.13 14.35
C GLU A 57 23.12 24.55 14.74
N HIS A 58 22.12 24.70 15.61
CA HIS A 58 21.68 26.01 16.10
C HIS A 58 22.78 26.75 16.86
N ALA A 59 23.58 26.05 17.68
CA ALA A 59 24.69 26.66 18.40
C ALA A 59 25.81 27.14 17.44
N ILE A 60 26.10 26.37 16.39
CA ILE A 60 27.05 26.77 15.33
C ILE A 60 26.54 28.02 14.60
N GLN A 61 25.28 28.02 14.18
CA GLN A 61 24.67 29.12 13.43
C GLN A 61 24.55 30.37 14.29
N GLY A 62 24.14 30.23 15.55
CA GLY A 62 23.98 31.33 16.50
C GLY A 62 25.29 32.01 16.91
N TYR A 63 26.44 31.32 16.82
CA TYR A 63 27.72 31.91 17.21
C TYR A 63 28.21 33.00 16.23
N GLN A 64 27.91 32.88 14.93
CA GLN A 64 28.32 33.87 13.91
C GLN A 64 27.17 34.46 13.08
N ASP A 65 25.93 34.09 13.39
CA ASP A 65 24.74 34.39 12.57
C ASP A 65 24.93 33.98 11.10
N LYS A 66 25.46 32.76 10.89
CA LYS A 66 25.76 32.20 9.58
C LYS A 66 25.08 30.86 9.40
N GLN A 67 24.50 30.62 8.23
CA GLN A 67 24.02 29.30 7.83
C GLN A 67 25.19 28.37 7.49
N THR A 68 25.80 27.77 8.50
CA THR A 68 26.85 26.75 8.35
C THR A 68 26.55 25.52 9.20
N GLN A 69 27.01 24.38 8.69
CA GLN A 69 26.90 23.06 9.32
C GLN A 69 28.30 22.51 9.68
N GLU A 70 29.35 23.27 9.39
CA GLU A 70 30.73 22.89 9.67
C GLU A 70 31.08 23.14 11.14
N LEU A 71 31.76 22.18 11.76
CA LEU A 71 32.24 22.32 13.13
C LEU A 71 33.30 23.43 13.23
N PRO A 72 33.31 24.23 14.31
CA PRO A 72 34.27 25.30 14.48
C PRO A 72 35.71 24.77 14.56
N VAL A 73 36.61 25.45 13.86
CA VAL A 73 38.06 25.19 13.93
C VAL A 73 38.76 26.04 15.00
N GLU A 74 38.24 27.23 15.27
CA GLU A 74 38.83 28.20 16.19
C GLU A 74 38.65 27.79 17.67
N PRO A 75 39.71 27.88 18.51
CA PRO A 75 39.65 27.43 19.91
C PRO A 75 38.53 28.07 20.74
N CYS A 76 38.31 29.39 20.59
CA CYS A 76 37.25 30.10 21.32
C CYS A 76 35.85 29.61 20.92
N ALA A 77 35.63 29.36 19.63
CA ALA A 77 34.35 28.88 19.11
C ALA A 77 34.06 27.44 19.57
N ARG A 78 35.09 26.60 19.64
CA ARG A 78 34.98 25.24 20.20
C ARG A 78 34.60 25.24 21.68
N LEU A 79 35.20 26.12 22.48
CA LEU A 79 34.87 26.24 23.90
C LEU A 79 33.44 26.76 24.11
N ALA A 80 33.02 27.76 23.33
CA ALA A 80 31.66 28.28 23.36
C ALA A 80 30.64 27.19 23.01
N MET A 81 30.93 26.41 21.97
CA MET A 81 30.11 25.28 21.54
C MET A 81 29.95 24.22 22.63
N ALA A 82 31.06 23.76 23.23
CA ALA A 82 31.03 22.79 24.32
C ALA A 82 30.20 23.31 25.51
N THR A 83 30.37 24.59 25.86
CA THR A 83 29.64 25.22 26.96
C THR A 83 28.13 25.27 26.69
N VAL A 84 27.70 25.70 25.50
CA VAL A 84 26.29 25.78 25.11
C VAL A 84 25.64 24.41 25.07
N MET A 85 26.39 23.40 24.61
CA MET A 85 25.94 22.00 24.56
C MET A 85 26.05 21.27 25.91
N GLY A 86 26.42 21.96 27.00
CA GLY A 86 26.50 21.40 28.35
C GLY A 86 27.65 20.39 28.56
N CYS A 87 28.67 20.42 27.70
CA CYS A 87 29.84 19.55 27.77
C CYS A 87 30.99 20.22 28.55
N ALA A 88 31.82 19.41 29.22
CA ALA A 88 32.94 19.91 30.03
C ALA A 88 34.04 20.58 29.17
N ASP A 89 34.31 20.00 28.01
CA ASP A 89 35.28 20.48 27.03
C ASP A 89 34.90 20.05 25.61
N TRP A 90 35.70 20.49 24.64
CA TRP A 90 35.50 20.18 23.22
C TRP A 90 35.62 18.68 22.92
N GLU A 91 36.48 17.96 23.63
CA GLU A 91 36.69 16.52 23.42
C GLU A 91 35.45 15.75 23.88
N SER A 92 34.90 16.07 25.06
CA SER A 92 33.65 15.52 25.58
C SER A 92 32.47 15.78 24.64
N TYR A 93 32.38 16.98 24.06
CA TYR A 93 31.36 17.28 23.05
C TYR A 93 31.51 16.40 21.80
N LEU A 94 32.74 16.22 21.30
CA LEU A 94 32.98 15.37 20.14
C LEU A 94 32.64 13.91 20.41
N GLU A 95 32.90 13.39 21.60
CA GLU A 95 32.52 12.03 21.98
C GLU A 95 30.99 11.83 21.93
N VAL A 96 30.23 12.76 22.53
CA VAL A 96 28.75 12.72 22.51
C VAL A 96 28.22 12.86 21.07
N LEU A 97 28.79 13.78 20.29
CA LEU A 97 28.44 13.98 18.89
C LEU A 97 28.67 12.71 18.06
N GLN A 98 29.83 12.08 18.22
CA GLN A 98 30.17 10.85 17.51
C GLN A 98 29.26 9.69 17.94
N ALA A 99 28.93 9.57 19.22
CA ALA A 99 28.00 8.55 19.70
C ALA A 99 26.60 8.70 19.06
N HIS A 100 26.08 9.93 18.95
CA HIS A 100 24.81 10.16 18.25
C HIS A 100 24.92 9.87 16.75
N ARG A 101 25.99 10.32 16.08
CA ARG A 101 26.20 10.03 14.65
C ARG A 101 26.33 8.55 14.36
N GLN A 102 27.03 7.80 15.21
CA GLN A 102 27.16 6.34 15.09
C GLN A 102 25.83 5.62 15.27
N ARG A 103 25.01 6.01 16.26
CA ARG A 103 23.65 5.46 16.42
C ARG A 103 22.77 5.73 15.21
N VAL A 104 22.76 6.97 14.72
CA VAL A 104 21.98 7.34 13.52
C VAL A 104 22.48 6.56 12.30
N SER A 105 23.79 6.49 12.11
CA SER A 105 24.39 5.74 11.01
C SER A 105 24.08 4.25 11.11
N ALA A 106 24.05 3.65 12.30
CA ALA A 106 23.67 2.26 12.49
C ALA A 106 22.20 2.01 12.13
N HIS A 107 21.29 2.89 12.56
CA HIS A 107 19.87 2.80 12.17
C HIS A 107 19.66 3.02 10.67
N PHE A 108 20.38 3.98 10.08
CA PHE A 108 20.35 4.26 8.65
C PHE A 108 20.90 3.09 7.84
N THR A 109 22.02 2.51 8.27
CA THR A 109 22.57 1.31 7.69
C THR A 109 21.63 0.15 7.88
N ASN A 110 21.00 -0.09 9.03
CA ASN A 110 20.03 -1.19 9.20
C ASN A 110 18.74 -0.98 8.38
N LEU A 111 18.38 0.26 8.07
CA LEU A 111 17.24 0.56 7.20
C LEU A 111 17.56 0.32 5.72
N ILE A 112 18.83 0.50 5.32
CA ILE A 112 19.31 0.36 3.93
C ILE A 112 19.96 -1.00 3.68
N ALA A 113 20.49 -1.62 4.74
CA ALA A 113 21.04 -2.96 4.76
C ALA A 113 19.84 -3.89 4.80
N ASP A 114 19.60 -4.45 3.63
CA ASP A 114 18.75 -5.60 3.40
C ASP A 114 18.89 -6.62 4.56
N PRO A 115 17.82 -6.91 5.31
CA PRO A 115 17.81 -8.00 6.30
C PRO A 115 18.20 -9.37 5.69
N GLY A 116 18.25 -9.48 4.36
CA GLY A 116 18.77 -10.62 3.61
C GLY A 116 20.29 -10.69 3.41
N GLN A 117 21.08 -9.66 3.77
CA GLN A 117 22.55 -9.71 3.65
C GLN A 117 23.22 -10.20 4.94
N SER A 118 22.66 -11.25 5.53
CA SER A 118 23.37 -12.07 6.53
C SER A 118 24.20 -13.10 5.78
N GLU A 119 25.52 -12.91 5.80
CA GLU A 119 26.53 -13.76 5.17
C GLU A 119 26.45 -13.79 3.64
N GLU A 120 27.49 -13.24 3.00
CA GLU A 120 27.91 -13.68 1.68
C GLU A 120 27.99 -15.21 1.70
N ALA A 121 26.94 -15.86 1.17
CA ALA A 121 27.07 -17.18 0.60
C ALA A 121 27.97 -17.02 -0.62
N GLU A 122 29.29 -17.01 -0.37
CA GLU A 122 30.28 -17.41 -1.37
C GLU A 122 29.92 -18.83 -1.81
N GLY A 123 29.15 -18.93 -2.90
CA GLY A 123 28.87 -20.17 -3.61
C GLY A 123 27.39 -20.47 -3.81
N GLU A 124 26.80 -19.90 -4.86
CA GLU A 124 26.15 -20.64 -5.95
C GLU A 124 25.63 -19.65 -7.02
N ASP A 125 26.39 -19.59 -8.12
CA ASP A 125 26.05 -19.07 -9.45
C ASP A 125 25.91 -17.55 -9.70
N ASP A 126 27.05 -16.99 -10.14
CA ASP A 126 27.29 -15.72 -10.86
C ASP A 126 26.65 -15.73 -12.27
N LEU A 127 25.46 -16.31 -12.40
CA LEU A 127 24.75 -16.43 -13.66
C LEU A 127 24.25 -15.03 -14.08
N PRO A 128 24.51 -14.57 -15.32
CA PRO A 128 23.95 -13.32 -15.83
C PRO A 128 22.45 -13.49 -16.07
N LEU A 129 21.64 -13.18 -15.05
CA LEU A 129 20.19 -13.40 -15.08
C LEU A 129 19.41 -12.28 -15.80
N TRP A 130 20.08 -11.23 -16.27
CA TRP A 130 19.42 -10.15 -17.01
C TRP A 130 20.38 -9.44 -17.97
N GLY A 131 19.85 -8.89 -19.07
CA GLY A 131 20.63 -8.20 -20.09
C GLY A 131 21.38 -9.13 -21.06
N GLU A 132 22.47 -8.63 -21.64
CA GLU A 132 23.17 -9.26 -22.78
C GLU A 132 23.79 -10.65 -22.48
N GLY A 133 24.01 -10.98 -21.21
CA GLY A 133 24.58 -12.28 -20.81
C GLY A 133 23.55 -13.41 -20.62
N LEU A 134 22.24 -13.09 -20.58
CA LEU A 134 21.20 -14.08 -20.29
C LEU A 134 21.02 -15.05 -21.47
N THR A 135 21.10 -16.35 -21.18
CA THR A 135 20.91 -17.42 -22.18
C THR A 135 19.89 -18.46 -21.72
N ALA A 136 19.37 -19.25 -22.65
CA ALA A 136 18.48 -20.38 -22.33
C ALA A 136 19.19 -21.42 -21.46
N ALA A 137 20.50 -21.63 -21.62
CA ALA A 137 21.28 -22.51 -20.76
C ALA A 137 21.27 -22.02 -19.30
N THR A 138 21.41 -20.71 -19.10
CA THR A 138 21.35 -20.07 -17.77
C THR A 138 20.00 -20.31 -17.07
N LEU A 139 18.89 -20.13 -17.79
CA LEU A 139 17.55 -20.42 -17.27
C LEU A 139 17.36 -21.93 -17.01
N GLY A 140 17.91 -22.79 -17.87
CA GLY A 140 17.91 -24.23 -17.67
C GLY A 140 18.62 -24.67 -16.39
N THR A 141 19.77 -24.06 -16.06
CA THR A 141 20.49 -24.30 -14.79
C THR A 141 19.66 -23.88 -13.58
N LEU A 142 18.90 -22.77 -13.69
CA LEU A 142 17.98 -22.33 -12.64
C LEU A 142 16.74 -23.25 -12.48
N GLY A 143 16.44 -24.14 -13.43
CA GLY A 143 15.29 -25.05 -13.34
C GLY A 143 14.10 -24.70 -14.25
N TYR A 144 14.25 -23.73 -15.15
CA TYR A 144 13.26 -23.48 -16.21
C TYR A 144 13.28 -24.62 -17.22
N ARG A 145 12.11 -25.20 -17.50
CA ARG A 145 11.96 -26.37 -18.36
C ARG A 145 11.84 -25.98 -19.83
N ASP A 146 11.17 -24.86 -20.11
CA ASP A 146 11.05 -24.27 -21.46
C ASP A 146 11.88 -22.99 -21.55
N ALA A 147 13.18 -23.14 -21.30
CA ALA A 147 14.12 -22.04 -21.20
C ALA A 147 14.20 -21.19 -22.48
N GLU A 148 13.96 -21.75 -23.66
CA GLU A 148 13.94 -20.99 -24.92
C GLU A 148 12.73 -20.05 -24.98
N ALA A 149 11.53 -20.53 -24.63
CA ALA A 149 10.35 -19.68 -24.59
C ALA A 149 10.45 -18.61 -23.51
N SER A 150 10.95 -18.97 -22.32
CA SER A 150 11.19 -18.05 -21.21
C SER A 150 12.21 -16.97 -21.58
N LEU A 151 13.32 -17.34 -22.26
CA LEU A 151 14.28 -16.37 -22.78
C LEU A 151 13.65 -15.42 -23.79
N ALA A 152 12.87 -15.92 -24.75
CA ALA A 152 12.21 -15.10 -25.76
C ALA A 152 11.25 -14.09 -25.12
N ALA A 153 10.52 -14.47 -24.07
CA ALA A 153 9.64 -13.57 -23.33
C ALA A 153 10.42 -12.46 -22.59
N LEU A 154 11.57 -12.80 -22.00
CA LEU A 154 12.45 -11.83 -21.33
C LEU A 154 13.10 -10.86 -22.33
N GLN A 155 13.52 -11.35 -23.50
CA GLN A 155 14.03 -10.50 -24.58
C GLN A 155 12.94 -9.55 -25.11
N ALA A 156 11.72 -10.04 -25.32
CA ALA A 156 10.59 -9.20 -25.71
C ALA A 156 10.26 -8.12 -24.66
N LEU A 157 10.49 -8.38 -23.37
CA LEU A 157 10.40 -7.37 -22.32
C LEU A 157 11.53 -6.34 -22.44
N GLN A 158 12.79 -6.78 -22.60
CA GLN A 158 13.95 -5.89 -22.74
C GLN A 158 13.83 -4.94 -23.96
N ASP A 159 13.38 -5.49 -25.10
CA ASP A 159 13.20 -4.74 -26.35
C ASP A 159 11.93 -3.88 -26.36
N ASN A 160 11.08 -3.99 -25.33
CA ASN A 160 9.84 -3.24 -25.29
C ASN A 160 10.13 -1.72 -25.23
N PRO A 161 9.48 -0.88 -26.05
CA PRO A 161 9.70 0.56 -26.03
C PRO A 161 9.54 1.19 -24.65
N ARG A 162 8.67 0.65 -23.78
CA ARG A 162 8.48 1.16 -22.42
C ARG A 162 9.67 0.90 -21.50
N VAL A 163 10.44 -0.15 -21.77
CA VAL A 163 11.66 -0.54 -21.04
C VAL A 163 12.87 0.20 -21.61
N VAL A 164 13.02 0.20 -22.94
CA VAL A 164 14.13 0.90 -23.63
C VAL A 164 14.15 2.39 -23.33
N THR A 165 12.98 3.01 -23.13
CA THR A 165 12.84 4.44 -22.83
C THR A 165 12.88 4.80 -21.35
N LEU A 166 13.19 3.85 -20.45
CA LEU A 166 13.31 4.15 -19.03
C LEU A 166 14.43 5.14 -18.73
N GLN A 167 14.19 5.98 -17.73
CA GLN A 167 15.25 6.78 -17.12
C GLN A 167 16.22 5.87 -16.37
N VAL A 168 17.46 6.36 -16.17
CA VAL A 168 18.56 5.61 -15.53
C VAL A 168 18.11 4.91 -14.25
N ALA A 169 17.55 5.64 -13.28
CA ALA A 169 17.09 5.07 -12.00
C ALA A 169 16.00 3.99 -12.15
N GLY A 170 15.09 4.14 -13.12
CA GLY A 170 14.06 3.13 -13.38
C GLY A 170 14.63 1.86 -14.01
N ARG A 171 15.63 2.03 -14.89
CA ARG A 171 16.36 0.93 -15.52
C ARG A 171 17.20 0.16 -14.51
N GLU A 172 17.97 0.86 -13.66
CA GLU A 172 18.77 0.25 -12.58
C GLU A 172 17.90 -0.59 -11.64
N ARG A 173 16.73 -0.08 -11.24
CA ARG A 173 15.78 -0.83 -10.40
C ARG A 173 15.24 -2.08 -11.08
N LEU A 174 14.95 -2.00 -12.39
CA LEU A 174 14.53 -3.17 -13.16
C LEU A 174 15.67 -4.20 -13.28
N GLU A 175 16.90 -3.73 -13.52
CA GLU A 175 18.09 -4.57 -13.61
C GLU A 175 18.42 -5.29 -12.28
N GLN A 176 18.10 -4.67 -11.14
CA GLN A 176 18.19 -5.30 -9.81
C GLN A 176 17.04 -6.26 -9.54
N PHE A 177 15.81 -5.90 -9.94
CA PHE A 177 14.61 -6.68 -9.68
C PHE A 177 14.53 -7.98 -10.48
N MET A 178 14.86 -7.96 -11.77
CA MET A 178 14.65 -9.12 -12.65
C MET A 178 15.43 -10.38 -12.21
N PRO A 179 16.72 -10.30 -11.79
CA PRO A 179 17.42 -11.45 -11.24
C PRO A 179 16.74 -12.06 -10.00
N GLN A 180 16.20 -11.23 -9.10
CA GLN A 180 15.50 -11.72 -7.91
C GLN A 180 14.18 -12.41 -8.29
N LEU A 181 13.40 -11.81 -9.20
CA LEU A 181 12.18 -12.41 -9.71
C LEU A 181 12.46 -13.77 -10.38
N LEU A 182 13.51 -13.87 -11.20
CA LEU A 182 13.83 -15.11 -11.91
C LEU A 182 14.23 -16.24 -10.97
N ARG A 183 14.96 -15.93 -9.89
CA ARG A 183 15.27 -16.88 -8.82
C ARG A 183 14.02 -17.27 -8.04
N ALA A 184 13.19 -16.33 -7.63
CA ALA A 184 11.95 -16.63 -6.92
C ALA A 184 10.99 -17.52 -7.76
N CYS A 185 10.88 -17.26 -9.06
CA CYS A 185 10.14 -18.12 -9.99
C CYS A 185 10.73 -19.54 -10.09
N ALA A 186 12.04 -19.72 -9.93
CA ALA A 186 12.67 -21.04 -9.97
C ALA A 186 12.28 -21.93 -8.77
N GLU A 187 11.86 -21.33 -7.65
CA GLU A 187 11.48 -22.05 -6.43
C GLU A 187 10.08 -22.70 -6.50
N VAL A 188 9.25 -22.34 -7.49
CA VAL A 188 7.92 -22.94 -7.67
C VAL A 188 7.94 -24.10 -8.67
N GLU A 189 6.91 -24.96 -8.63
CA GLU A 189 6.85 -26.19 -9.43
C GLU A 189 6.97 -25.98 -10.95
N ASN A 190 6.46 -24.84 -11.45
CA ASN A 190 6.51 -24.47 -12.86
C ASN A 190 7.01 -23.03 -13.05
N PRO A 191 8.35 -22.83 -13.09
CA PRO A 191 8.96 -21.51 -13.21
C PRO A 191 8.58 -20.77 -14.49
N ASP A 192 8.50 -21.48 -15.62
CA ASP A 192 8.15 -20.92 -16.92
C ASP A 192 6.76 -20.28 -16.90
N LEU A 193 5.77 -21.00 -16.35
CA LEU A 193 4.39 -20.52 -16.24
C LEU A 193 4.26 -19.35 -15.24
N ALA A 194 4.98 -19.41 -14.11
CA ALA A 194 4.99 -18.34 -13.13
C ALA A 194 5.53 -17.05 -13.76
N LEU A 195 6.68 -17.14 -14.43
CA LEU A 195 7.28 -16.02 -15.15
C LEU A 195 6.34 -15.45 -16.21
N GLN A 196 5.76 -16.31 -17.06
CA GLN A 196 4.81 -15.90 -18.09
C GLN A 196 3.64 -15.07 -17.52
N ARG A 197 3.14 -15.44 -16.34
CA ARG A 197 2.03 -14.75 -15.68
C ARG A 197 2.42 -13.46 -14.97
N ILE A 198 3.67 -13.34 -14.51
CA ILE A 198 4.16 -12.16 -13.78
C ILE A 198 4.66 -11.07 -14.73
N LEU A 199 5.20 -11.42 -15.92
CA LEU A 199 5.69 -10.42 -16.88
C LEU A 199 4.68 -9.31 -17.26
N PRO A 200 3.37 -9.59 -17.44
CA PRO A 200 2.36 -8.55 -17.60
C PRO A 200 2.29 -7.54 -16.45
N LEU A 201 2.44 -7.99 -15.20
CA LEU A 201 2.52 -7.12 -14.03
C LEU A 201 3.78 -6.26 -14.09
N VAL A 202 4.95 -6.85 -14.37
CA VAL A 202 6.21 -6.11 -14.53
C VAL A 202 6.04 -4.99 -15.56
N MET A 203 5.43 -5.30 -16.72
CA MET A 203 5.12 -4.32 -17.76
C MET A 203 4.13 -3.23 -17.29
N ALA A 204 3.16 -3.58 -16.46
CA ALA A 204 2.21 -2.62 -15.89
C ALA A 204 2.91 -1.61 -14.96
N VAL A 205 3.88 -2.08 -14.15
CA VAL A 205 4.56 -1.26 -13.13
C VAL A 205 5.91 -0.70 -13.55
N VAL A 206 6.44 -1.04 -14.72
CA VAL A 206 7.82 -0.69 -15.11
C VAL A 206 8.14 0.82 -15.07
N ARG A 207 7.13 1.69 -15.26
CA ARG A 207 7.28 3.16 -15.14
C ARG A 207 6.99 3.71 -13.74
N ARG A 208 6.50 2.86 -12.83
CA ARG A 208 6.15 3.16 -11.44
C ARG A 208 7.12 2.41 -10.54
N SER A 209 8.38 2.82 -10.61
CA SER A 209 9.50 2.10 -10.00
C SER A 209 9.38 1.90 -8.47
N ALA A 210 8.50 2.63 -7.79
CA ALA A 210 8.15 2.40 -6.39
C ALA A 210 7.64 0.96 -6.14
N TYR A 211 6.87 0.36 -7.06
CA TYR A 211 6.42 -1.02 -6.90
C TYR A 211 7.56 -2.04 -7.04
N LEU A 212 8.53 -1.76 -7.92
CA LEU A 212 9.72 -2.61 -8.05
C LEU A 212 10.57 -2.52 -6.78
N VAL A 213 10.75 -1.31 -6.23
CA VAL A 213 11.43 -1.11 -4.95
C VAL A 213 10.68 -1.81 -3.83
N LEU A 214 9.35 -1.69 -3.74
CA LEU A 214 8.55 -2.39 -2.72
C LEU A 214 8.84 -3.89 -2.71
N LEU A 215 8.90 -4.54 -3.88
CA LEU A 215 9.16 -5.98 -3.96
C LEU A 215 10.64 -6.33 -3.69
N LEU A 216 11.57 -5.46 -4.09
CA LEU A 216 13.00 -5.60 -3.78
C LEU A 216 13.27 -5.52 -2.26
N GLU A 217 12.66 -4.53 -1.60
CA GLU A 217 12.83 -4.29 -0.16
C GLU A 217 12.03 -5.29 0.70
N ASN A 218 11.14 -6.08 0.10
CA ASN A 218 10.30 -7.05 0.80
C ASN A 218 10.33 -8.42 0.09
N PRO A 219 11.40 -9.22 0.25
CA PRO A 219 11.55 -10.52 -0.42
C PRO A 219 10.37 -11.46 -0.17
N GLN A 220 9.79 -11.43 1.03
CA GLN A 220 8.61 -12.24 1.35
C GLN A 220 7.40 -11.87 0.47
N ALA A 221 7.23 -10.58 0.12
CA ALA A 221 6.15 -10.17 -0.77
C ALA A 221 6.40 -10.61 -2.22
N LEU A 222 7.66 -10.68 -2.65
CA LEU A 222 8.04 -11.26 -3.94
C LEU A 222 7.74 -12.77 -3.98
N ASP A 223 8.05 -13.50 -2.91
CA ASP A 223 7.73 -14.92 -2.81
C ASP A 223 6.22 -15.15 -2.91
N GLU A 224 5.43 -14.37 -2.17
CA GLU A 224 3.96 -14.46 -2.21
C GLU A 224 3.39 -14.07 -3.59
N LEU A 225 3.98 -13.06 -4.24
CA LEU A 225 3.64 -12.70 -5.62
C LEU A 225 3.83 -13.90 -6.56
N VAL A 226 4.98 -14.56 -6.47
CA VAL A 226 5.32 -15.70 -7.34
C VAL A 226 4.39 -16.88 -7.06
N VAL A 227 4.21 -17.25 -5.79
CA VAL A 227 3.33 -18.36 -5.37
C VAL A 227 1.91 -18.16 -5.87
N LEU A 228 1.34 -16.97 -5.66
CA LEU A 228 -0.05 -16.68 -6.06
C LEU A 228 -0.21 -16.64 -7.58
N CYS A 229 0.73 -16.04 -8.32
CA CYS A 229 0.68 -15.98 -9.78
C CYS A 229 0.89 -17.36 -10.42
N ALA A 230 1.79 -18.18 -9.85
CA ALA A 230 2.00 -19.56 -10.29
C ALA A 230 0.74 -20.41 -10.08
N ALA A 231 0.02 -20.20 -8.98
CA ALA A 231 -1.20 -20.93 -8.67
C ALA A 231 -2.41 -20.46 -9.49
N SER A 232 -2.57 -19.15 -9.73
CA SER A 232 -3.80 -18.59 -10.33
C SER A 232 -3.53 -17.55 -11.42
N PRO A 233 -3.98 -17.80 -12.68
CA PRO A 233 -3.91 -16.79 -13.73
C PRO A 233 -4.82 -15.60 -13.41
N TRP A 234 -5.96 -15.83 -12.73
CA TRP A 234 -6.87 -14.77 -12.34
C TRP A 234 -6.23 -13.79 -11.36
N ILE A 235 -5.48 -14.27 -10.35
CA ILE A 235 -4.76 -13.38 -9.43
C ILE A 235 -3.67 -12.60 -10.16
N ALA A 236 -2.91 -13.27 -11.04
CA ALA A 236 -1.89 -12.59 -11.84
C ALA A 236 -2.48 -11.45 -12.70
N GLU A 237 -3.63 -11.69 -13.33
CA GLU A 237 -4.36 -10.67 -14.08
C GLU A 237 -4.87 -9.54 -13.18
N GLN A 238 -5.39 -9.85 -11.97
CA GLN A 238 -5.82 -8.82 -11.02
C GLN A 238 -4.68 -7.93 -10.56
N LEU A 239 -3.54 -8.51 -10.17
CA LEU A 239 -2.36 -7.74 -9.74
C LEU A 239 -1.81 -6.88 -10.88
N ALA A 240 -1.76 -7.41 -12.11
CA ALA A 240 -1.34 -6.64 -13.28
C ALA A 240 -2.28 -5.46 -13.58
N ARG A 241 -3.59 -5.65 -13.40
CA ARG A 241 -4.60 -4.62 -13.61
C ARG A 241 -4.63 -3.58 -12.50
N HIS A 242 -4.41 -4.01 -11.25
CA HIS A 242 -4.47 -3.17 -10.05
C HIS A 242 -3.19 -3.34 -9.20
N PRO A 243 -2.04 -2.78 -9.62
CA PRO A 243 -0.77 -3.00 -8.92
C PRO A 243 -0.71 -2.45 -7.49
N VAL A 244 -1.65 -1.60 -7.10
CA VAL A 244 -1.79 -1.17 -5.69
C VAL A 244 -2.04 -2.34 -4.74
N LEU A 245 -2.57 -3.46 -5.25
CA LEU A 245 -2.78 -4.68 -4.46
C LEU A 245 -1.47 -5.38 -4.06
N LEU A 246 -0.32 -4.98 -4.59
CA LEU A 246 0.98 -5.47 -4.11
C LEU A 246 1.20 -5.16 -2.63
N ASP A 247 0.57 -4.11 -2.10
CA ASP A 247 0.64 -3.75 -0.69
C ASP A 247 0.03 -4.84 0.22
N GLU A 248 -0.94 -5.60 -0.29
CA GLU A 248 -1.54 -6.72 0.45
C GLU A 248 -0.57 -7.89 0.63
N LEU A 249 0.46 -7.99 -0.23
CA LEU A 249 1.49 -9.03 -0.16
C LEU A 249 2.50 -8.77 0.97
N LEU A 250 2.56 -7.54 1.49
CA LEU A 250 3.47 -7.17 2.57
C LEU A 250 3.09 -7.81 3.92
N ASN A 251 1.81 -8.14 4.12
CA ASN A 251 1.33 -8.75 5.35
C ASN A 251 0.68 -10.10 5.08
N ARG A 252 1.50 -11.15 5.19
CA ARG A 252 1.08 -12.55 5.03
C ARG A 252 -0.09 -12.96 5.92
N ALA A 253 -0.15 -12.44 7.15
CA ALA A 253 -1.19 -12.81 8.11
C ALA A 253 -2.58 -12.32 7.66
N SER A 254 -2.66 -11.10 7.13
CA SER A 254 -3.91 -10.56 6.58
C SER A 254 -4.24 -11.14 5.20
N LEU A 255 -3.24 -11.33 4.35
CA LEU A 255 -3.40 -11.84 2.97
C LEU A 255 -4.17 -13.16 2.93
N TYR A 256 -3.87 -14.05 3.88
CA TYR A 256 -4.42 -15.40 3.94
C TYR A 256 -5.56 -15.58 4.95
N THR A 257 -6.17 -14.46 5.34
CA THR A 257 -7.31 -14.45 6.25
C THR A 257 -8.47 -13.73 5.58
N ALA A 258 -9.52 -14.49 5.23
CA ALA A 258 -10.78 -13.97 4.74
C ALA A 258 -11.69 -13.54 5.92
N PRO A 259 -11.86 -12.24 6.18
CA PRO A 259 -12.54 -11.73 7.37
C PRO A 259 -14.02 -12.11 7.39
N ASP A 260 -14.64 -12.03 8.56
CA ASP A 260 -16.09 -12.14 8.68
C ASP A 260 -16.81 -10.82 8.33
N LYS A 261 -18.14 -10.85 8.25
CA LYS A 261 -18.91 -9.65 7.90
C LYS A 261 -18.71 -8.49 8.89
N SER A 262 -18.56 -8.78 10.17
CA SER A 262 -18.41 -7.76 11.21
C SER A 262 -17.02 -7.10 11.16
N GLU A 263 -15.99 -7.88 10.87
CA GLU A 263 -14.63 -7.41 10.62
C GLU A 263 -14.58 -6.55 9.36
N LEU A 264 -15.19 -6.99 8.25
CA LEU A 264 -15.33 -6.20 7.02
C LEU A 264 -15.97 -4.83 7.29
N GLN A 265 -17.07 -4.79 8.05
CA GLN A 265 -17.72 -3.53 8.44
C GLN A 265 -16.81 -2.64 9.29
N SER A 266 -16.01 -3.23 10.17
CA SER A 266 -15.08 -2.48 11.01
C SER A 266 -13.93 -1.89 10.18
N GLU A 267 -13.30 -2.71 9.33
CA GLU A 267 -12.20 -2.31 8.46
C GLU A 267 -12.64 -1.20 7.50
N LEU A 268 -13.79 -1.37 6.82
CA LEU A 268 -14.29 -0.34 5.89
C LEU A 268 -14.61 0.98 6.60
N ARG A 269 -15.21 0.92 7.81
CA ARG A 269 -15.47 2.14 8.59
C ARG A 269 -14.17 2.84 8.99
N GLN A 270 -13.15 2.08 9.39
CA GLN A 270 -11.86 2.65 9.74
C GLN A 270 -11.21 3.32 8.53
N GLU A 271 -11.24 2.67 7.36
CA GLU A 271 -10.69 3.23 6.11
C GLU A 271 -11.40 4.53 5.71
N VAL A 272 -12.74 4.52 5.67
CA VAL A 272 -13.52 5.70 5.25
C VAL A 272 -13.52 6.81 6.29
N SER A 273 -13.34 6.51 7.59
CA SER A 273 -13.28 7.54 8.65
C SER A 273 -12.13 8.53 8.50
N ARG A 274 -11.09 8.13 7.77
CA ARG A 274 -9.91 8.95 7.46
C ARG A 274 -10.17 9.95 6.32
N LEU A 275 -11.26 9.78 5.57
CA LEU A 275 -11.58 10.58 4.39
C LEU A 275 -12.47 11.77 4.73
N ALA A 276 -12.36 12.85 3.95
CA ALA A 276 -13.28 13.98 4.06
C ALA A 276 -14.70 13.54 3.66
N LEU A 277 -15.70 13.94 4.45
CA LEU A 277 -17.10 13.53 4.26
C LEU A 277 -17.69 14.01 2.92
N ASP A 278 -17.17 15.10 2.36
CA ASP A 278 -17.61 15.69 1.11
C ASP A 278 -16.74 15.35 -0.11
N ASP A 279 -15.67 14.56 0.09
CA ASP A 279 -14.86 14.02 -0.99
C ASP A 279 -15.42 12.67 -1.46
N LEU A 280 -16.39 12.73 -2.38
CA LEU A 280 -17.02 11.54 -2.93
C LEU A 280 -16.05 10.70 -3.77
N GLU A 281 -15.12 11.34 -4.48
CA GLU A 281 -14.16 10.65 -5.34
C GLU A 281 -13.23 9.78 -4.51
N ALA A 282 -12.68 10.32 -3.42
CA ALA A 282 -11.86 9.56 -2.48
C ALA A 282 -12.64 8.39 -1.84
N GLN A 283 -13.90 8.60 -1.46
CA GLN A 283 -14.73 7.53 -0.91
C GLN A 283 -15.00 6.42 -1.94
N MET A 284 -15.25 6.78 -3.19
CA MET A 284 -15.47 5.85 -4.28
C MET A 284 -14.21 5.04 -4.59
N ASP A 285 -13.03 5.66 -4.57
CA ASP A 285 -11.74 4.98 -4.75
C ASP A 285 -11.46 4.01 -3.60
N ALA A 286 -11.69 4.43 -2.34
CA ALA A 286 -11.54 3.56 -1.18
C ALA A 286 -12.44 2.32 -1.26
N LEU A 287 -13.70 2.46 -1.67
CA LEU A 287 -14.60 1.32 -1.87
C LEU A 287 -14.09 0.32 -2.92
N ARG A 288 -13.43 0.81 -3.97
CA ARG A 288 -12.89 -0.04 -5.06
C ARG A 288 -11.62 -0.74 -4.62
N TYR A 289 -10.75 -0.04 -3.91
CA TYR A 289 -9.59 -0.65 -3.26
C TYR A 289 -10.02 -1.72 -2.25
N PHE A 290 -10.93 -1.39 -1.33
CA PHE A 290 -11.49 -2.31 -0.33
C PHE A 290 -12.02 -3.58 -0.99
N LYS A 291 -12.87 -3.43 -2.03
CA LYS A 291 -13.37 -4.56 -2.81
C LYS A 291 -12.22 -5.42 -3.35
N ALA A 292 -11.29 -4.79 -4.07
CA ALA A 292 -10.21 -5.51 -4.75
C ALA A 292 -9.27 -6.23 -3.76
N SER A 293 -8.92 -5.57 -2.66
CA SER A 293 -8.10 -6.12 -1.58
C SER A 293 -8.76 -7.32 -0.91
N HIS A 294 -10.03 -7.20 -0.49
CA HIS A 294 -10.71 -8.29 0.19
C HIS A 294 -11.03 -9.47 -0.74
N VAL A 295 -11.34 -9.21 -2.01
CA VAL A 295 -11.52 -10.29 -2.99
C VAL A 295 -10.18 -11.03 -3.23
N LEU A 296 -9.05 -10.31 -3.28
CA LEU A 296 -7.72 -10.93 -3.34
C LEU A 296 -7.45 -11.81 -2.11
N ARG A 297 -7.76 -11.31 -0.90
CA ARG A 297 -7.61 -12.09 0.35
C ARG A 297 -8.46 -13.36 0.35
N VAL A 298 -9.69 -13.31 -0.18
CA VAL A 298 -10.55 -14.49 -0.36
C VAL A 298 -9.90 -15.49 -1.31
N ALA A 299 -9.44 -15.04 -2.48
CA ALA A 299 -8.79 -15.90 -3.47
C ALA A 299 -7.49 -16.53 -2.95
N ALA A 300 -6.65 -15.76 -2.27
CA ALA A 300 -5.41 -16.26 -1.65
C ALA A 300 -5.70 -17.27 -0.54
N SER A 301 -6.72 -17.02 0.29
CA SER A 301 -7.15 -17.94 1.35
C SER A 301 -7.70 -19.26 0.78
N GLU A 302 -8.45 -19.20 -0.32
CA GLU A 302 -8.94 -20.37 -1.04
C GLU A 302 -7.78 -21.21 -1.59
N LEU A 303 -6.86 -20.58 -2.32
CA LEU A 303 -5.71 -21.27 -2.95
C LEU A 303 -4.77 -21.91 -1.93
N SER A 304 -4.58 -21.27 -0.77
CA SER A 304 -3.77 -21.82 0.32
C SER A 304 -4.49 -22.89 1.15
N GLY A 305 -5.73 -23.23 0.81
CA GLY A 305 -6.56 -24.21 1.53
C GLY A 305 -7.02 -23.76 2.91
N ARG A 306 -6.87 -22.47 3.24
CA ARG A 306 -7.29 -21.87 4.52
C ARG A 306 -8.77 -21.48 4.53
N LEU A 307 -9.36 -21.27 3.36
CA LEU A 307 -10.79 -21.05 3.17
C LEU A 307 -11.38 -22.20 2.34
N PRO A 308 -12.34 -22.98 2.87
CA PRO A 308 -13.03 -23.99 2.09
C PRO A 308 -13.79 -23.37 0.93
N LEU A 309 -13.74 -24.00 -0.25
CA LEU A 309 -14.47 -23.55 -1.45
C LEU A 309 -15.95 -23.22 -1.17
N MET A 310 -16.60 -24.04 -0.35
CA MET A 310 -18.02 -23.87 0.02
C MET A 310 -18.33 -22.56 0.77
N GLN A 311 -17.31 -21.89 1.33
CA GLN A 311 -17.46 -20.61 2.05
C GLN A 311 -17.05 -19.40 1.19
N VAL A 312 -16.51 -19.60 -0.02
CA VAL A 312 -16.07 -18.50 -0.89
C VAL A 312 -17.23 -17.57 -1.23
N SER A 313 -18.39 -18.13 -1.62
CA SER A 313 -19.57 -17.33 -1.95
C SER A 313 -20.16 -16.58 -0.76
N ASP A 314 -20.04 -17.12 0.46
CA ASP A 314 -20.42 -16.39 1.68
C ASP A 314 -19.56 -15.13 1.84
N LYS A 315 -18.24 -15.27 1.71
CA LYS A 315 -17.30 -14.16 1.85
C LYS A 315 -17.51 -13.08 0.78
N LEU A 316 -17.71 -13.49 -0.47
CA LEU A 316 -17.97 -12.55 -1.57
C LEU A 316 -19.31 -11.82 -1.38
N THR A 317 -20.33 -12.52 -0.91
CA THR A 317 -21.63 -11.92 -0.54
C THR A 317 -21.48 -10.89 0.57
N TRP A 318 -20.74 -11.20 1.63
CA TRP A 318 -20.51 -10.25 2.73
C TRP A 318 -19.75 -9.01 2.28
N ILE A 319 -18.73 -9.15 1.42
CA ILE A 319 -18.04 -7.99 0.83
C ILE A 319 -19.03 -7.10 0.08
N ALA A 320 -19.89 -7.68 -0.76
CA ALA A 320 -20.89 -6.93 -1.51
C ALA A 320 -21.90 -6.21 -0.59
N GLU A 321 -22.41 -6.89 0.43
CA GLU A 321 -23.34 -6.30 1.40
C GLU A 321 -22.72 -5.12 2.16
N VAL A 322 -21.48 -5.27 2.66
CA VAL A 322 -20.79 -4.22 3.40
C VAL A 322 -20.52 -2.99 2.53
N ILE A 323 -20.15 -3.21 1.26
CA ILE A 323 -20.01 -2.11 0.29
C ILE A 323 -21.36 -1.43 0.05
N LEU A 324 -22.44 -2.18 -0.15
CA LEU A 324 -23.78 -1.61 -0.38
C LEU A 324 -24.28 -0.79 0.81
N GLU A 325 -24.04 -1.27 2.04
CA GLU A 325 -24.34 -0.55 3.28
C GLU A 325 -23.60 0.79 3.32
N GLN A 326 -22.31 0.82 2.99
CA GLN A 326 -21.53 2.05 2.95
C GLN A 326 -21.97 2.99 1.82
N VAL A 327 -22.25 2.47 0.63
CA VAL A 327 -22.74 3.26 -0.51
C VAL A 327 -24.07 3.94 -0.18
N LEU A 328 -24.98 3.23 0.49
CA LEU A 328 -26.24 3.82 0.97
C LEU A 328 -25.98 4.97 1.95
N ALA A 329 -25.10 4.77 2.92
CA ALA A 329 -24.77 5.80 3.91
C ALA A 329 -24.19 7.07 3.26
N VAL A 330 -23.28 6.91 2.29
CA VAL A 330 -22.65 8.01 1.55
C VAL A 330 -23.68 8.75 0.68
N ALA A 331 -24.48 8.01 -0.09
CA ALA A 331 -25.51 8.59 -0.96
C ALA A 331 -26.56 9.35 -0.14
N TRP A 332 -26.95 8.81 1.02
CA TRP A 332 -27.86 9.46 1.94
C TRP A 332 -27.29 10.78 2.47
N ALA A 333 -26.06 10.76 2.99
CA ALA A 333 -25.42 11.95 3.55
C ALA A 333 -25.32 13.09 2.52
N ASP A 334 -24.95 12.77 1.26
CA ASP A 334 -24.86 13.74 0.17
C ASP A 334 -26.23 14.38 -0.14
N LEU A 335 -27.31 13.59 -0.17
CA LEU A 335 -28.65 14.10 -0.44
C LEU A 335 -29.22 14.89 0.73
N VAL A 336 -29.02 14.43 1.98
CA VAL A 336 -29.47 15.16 3.18
C VAL A 336 -28.78 16.52 3.28
N LYS A 337 -27.48 16.61 2.96
CA LYS A 337 -26.76 17.89 2.91
C LYS A 337 -27.40 18.90 1.94
N LYS A 338 -27.98 18.42 0.83
CA LYS A 338 -28.57 19.27 -0.23
C LYS A 338 -30.04 19.59 -0.01
N TYR A 339 -30.82 18.61 0.47
CA TYR A 339 -32.28 18.66 0.48
C TYR A 339 -32.88 18.55 1.88
N GLY A 340 -32.08 18.26 2.91
CA GLY A 340 -32.54 17.90 4.25
C GLY A 340 -33.05 16.46 4.34
N GLU A 341 -33.49 16.06 5.52
CA GLU A 341 -34.02 14.71 5.74
C GLU A 341 -35.46 14.58 5.20
N PRO A 342 -35.81 13.45 4.55
CA PRO A 342 -37.17 13.16 4.16
C PRO A 342 -38.05 12.89 5.39
N GLN A 343 -39.27 13.43 5.40
CA GLN A 343 -40.28 13.11 6.40
C GLN A 343 -40.65 11.62 6.33
N ARG A 344 -40.63 10.91 7.45
CA ARG A 344 -40.95 9.46 7.48
C ARG A 344 -41.40 9.05 8.87
N ASP A 345 -42.22 8.01 8.92
CA ASP A 345 -42.69 7.40 10.17
C ASP A 345 -41.71 6.33 10.68
N SER A 346 -40.94 5.73 9.78
CA SER A 346 -39.93 4.71 10.09
C SER A 346 -38.61 5.31 10.60
N THR A 347 -37.95 4.57 11.50
CA THR A 347 -36.57 4.86 11.92
C THR A 347 -35.56 4.43 10.85
N GLY A 348 -34.36 5.01 10.85
CA GLY A 348 -33.30 4.67 9.89
C GLY A 348 -33.49 5.39 8.55
N TYR A 349 -33.19 4.72 7.43
CA TYR A 349 -33.20 5.34 6.10
C TYR A 349 -34.59 5.39 5.43
N GLY A 350 -35.57 4.61 5.87
CA GLY A 350 -36.84 4.45 5.12
C GLY A 350 -36.63 3.93 3.69
N PHE A 351 -35.52 3.22 3.46
CA PHE A 351 -35.07 2.73 2.16
C PHE A 351 -34.44 1.36 2.33
N ALA A 352 -34.79 0.42 1.46
CA ALA A 352 -34.32 -0.95 1.48
C ALA A 352 -33.74 -1.33 0.12
N VAL A 353 -32.62 -2.06 0.16
CA VAL A 353 -31.95 -2.63 -1.01
C VAL A 353 -32.15 -4.15 -0.95
N PHE A 354 -32.85 -4.69 -1.93
CA PHE A 354 -33.06 -6.13 -2.07
C PHE A 354 -32.08 -6.70 -3.09
N GLY A 355 -31.22 -7.61 -2.63
CA GLY A 355 -30.40 -8.43 -3.52
C GLY A 355 -31.19 -9.60 -4.10
N TYR A 356 -31.28 -9.66 -5.41
CA TYR A 356 -31.83 -10.77 -6.17
C TYR A 356 -30.71 -11.65 -6.74
N GLY A 357 -31.09 -12.71 -7.46
CA GLY A 357 -30.15 -13.57 -8.17
C GLY A 357 -29.10 -14.17 -7.24
N LYS A 358 -27.83 -14.11 -7.65
CA LYS A 358 -26.71 -14.68 -6.90
C LYS A 358 -26.47 -14.00 -5.56
N LEU A 359 -26.70 -12.68 -5.47
CA LEU A 359 -26.57 -11.96 -4.21
C LEU A 359 -27.63 -12.45 -3.21
N GLY A 360 -28.89 -12.53 -3.63
CA GLY A 360 -29.99 -13.01 -2.80
C GLY A 360 -29.89 -14.49 -2.40
N GLY A 361 -29.21 -15.29 -3.23
CA GLY A 361 -28.93 -16.71 -2.97
C GLY A 361 -27.65 -16.99 -2.18
N ILE A 362 -26.82 -15.98 -1.89
CA ILE A 362 -25.48 -16.15 -1.28
C ILE A 362 -24.57 -17.02 -2.17
N GLU A 363 -24.64 -16.79 -3.48
CA GLU A 363 -23.93 -17.57 -4.52
C GLU A 363 -23.04 -16.66 -5.39
N LEU A 364 -22.53 -15.56 -4.83
CA LEU A 364 -21.61 -14.70 -5.56
C LEU A 364 -20.31 -15.45 -5.89
N GLY A 365 -19.87 -15.31 -7.14
CA GLY A 365 -18.52 -15.63 -7.59
C GLY A 365 -17.73 -14.36 -7.94
N TYR A 366 -16.43 -14.50 -8.18
CA TYR A 366 -15.45 -13.41 -8.34
C TYR A 366 -15.81 -12.31 -9.36
N SER A 367 -16.58 -12.65 -10.40
CA SER A 367 -16.99 -11.73 -11.47
C SER A 367 -18.52 -11.54 -11.55
N SER A 368 -19.23 -11.72 -10.44
CA SER A 368 -20.70 -11.63 -10.44
C SER A 368 -21.17 -10.19 -10.41
N ASP A 369 -22.21 -9.91 -11.20
CA ASP A 369 -22.98 -8.66 -11.11
C ASP A 369 -23.93 -8.70 -9.91
N LEU A 370 -24.41 -7.52 -9.48
CA LEU A 370 -25.37 -7.37 -8.41
C LEU A 370 -26.76 -7.02 -8.96
N ASP A 371 -27.73 -7.91 -8.78
CA ASP A 371 -29.12 -7.66 -9.13
C ASP A 371 -29.83 -6.98 -7.96
N LEU A 372 -30.11 -5.68 -8.07
CA LEU A 372 -30.66 -4.88 -6.96
C LEU A 372 -32.05 -4.33 -7.26
N VAL A 373 -32.94 -4.40 -6.27
CA VAL A 373 -34.24 -3.71 -6.27
C VAL A 373 -34.30 -2.76 -5.09
N PHE A 374 -34.66 -1.50 -5.34
CA PHE A 374 -34.79 -0.46 -4.33
C PHE A 374 -36.25 -0.24 -3.95
N VAL A 375 -36.54 -0.22 -2.65
CA VAL A 375 -37.88 0.03 -2.11
C VAL A 375 -37.79 1.13 -1.07
N SER A 376 -38.68 2.11 -1.13
CA SER A 376 -38.73 3.20 -0.15
C SER A 376 -40.06 3.26 0.56
N ASP A 377 -40.00 3.58 1.86
CA ASP A 377 -41.14 3.95 2.68
C ASP A 377 -41.44 5.44 2.46
N SER A 378 -42.00 5.76 1.29
CA SER A 378 -42.39 7.13 0.95
C SER A 378 -43.86 7.35 1.30
N ALA A 379 -44.14 8.18 2.31
CA ALA A 379 -45.50 8.71 2.51
C ALA A 379 -45.96 9.48 1.26
N GLU A 380 -47.23 9.31 0.84
CA GLU A 380 -47.77 9.86 -0.42
C GLU A 380 -47.63 11.39 -0.56
N GLN A 381 -47.41 12.13 0.54
CA GLN A 381 -47.32 13.60 0.57
C GLN A 381 -46.16 14.14 1.42
N GLY A 382 -45.13 13.34 1.70
CA GLY A 382 -43.98 13.79 2.51
C GLY A 382 -42.96 14.59 1.70
N VAL A 383 -42.33 15.58 2.35
CA VAL A 383 -41.26 16.42 1.75
C VAL A 383 -40.00 16.42 2.62
N THR A 384 -38.87 16.84 2.04
CA THR A 384 -37.61 16.97 2.77
C THR A 384 -37.54 18.26 3.58
N SER A 385 -36.79 18.25 4.69
CA SER A 385 -36.74 19.35 5.67
C SER A 385 -35.78 20.50 5.34
N GLY A 386 -35.01 20.41 4.26
CA GLY A 386 -33.94 21.36 3.93
C GLY A 386 -34.41 22.59 3.14
N PRO A 387 -33.51 23.55 2.89
CA PRO A 387 -33.83 24.83 2.26
C PRO A 387 -34.30 24.69 0.80
N ARG A 388 -33.91 23.61 0.13
CA ARG A 388 -34.36 23.24 -1.21
C ARG A 388 -35.25 22.00 -1.12
N SER A 389 -36.40 22.13 -0.46
CA SER A 389 -37.32 21.02 -0.21
C SER A 389 -37.79 20.36 -1.51
N ILE A 390 -37.86 19.02 -1.51
CA ILE A 390 -38.35 18.18 -2.61
C ILE A 390 -39.29 17.11 -2.06
N ASP A 391 -40.12 16.54 -2.93
CA ASP A 391 -40.97 15.39 -2.60
C ASP A 391 -40.12 14.18 -2.18
N ASN A 392 -40.58 13.43 -1.19
CA ASN A 392 -39.91 12.22 -0.71
C ASN A 392 -39.67 11.19 -1.82
N SER A 393 -40.65 10.99 -2.72
CA SER A 393 -40.51 10.07 -3.85
C SER A 393 -39.34 10.47 -4.76
N VAL A 394 -39.13 11.78 -4.98
CA VAL A 394 -38.01 12.31 -5.73
C VAL A 394 -36.70 12.14 -4.96
N PHE A 395 -36.70 12.36 -3.65
CA PHE A 395 -35.52 12.12 -2.80
C PHE A 395 -35.04 10.67 -2.89
N TYR A 396 -35.93 9.69 -2.67
CA TYR A 396 -35.58 8.27 -2.71
C TYR A 396 -35.23 7.77 -4.12
N THR A 397 -35.87 8.30 -5.16
CA THR A 397 -35.47 8.01 -6.55
C THR A 397 -34.05 8.50 -6.82
N ARG A 398 -33.71 9.72 -6.37
CA ARG A 398 -32.35 10.25 -6.46
C ARG A 398 -31.36 9.48 -5.61
N LEU A 399 -31.78 8.94 -4.47
CA LEU A 399 -30.95 8.08 -3.62
C LEU A 399 -30.54 6.82 -4.37
N GLY A 400 -31.50 6.10 -4.96
CA GLY A 400 -31.20 4.93 -5.80
C GLY A 400 -30.29 5.26 -6.98
N GLN A 401 -30.57 6.35 -7.71
CA GLN A 401 -29.72 6.83 -8.81
C GLN A 401 -28.30 7.16 -8.33
N ARG A 402 -28.16 7.77 -7.16
CA ARG A 402 -26.87 8.13 -6.57
C ARG A 402 -26.08 6.89 -6.17
N MET A 403 -26.73 5.88 -5.59
CA MET A 403 -26.10 4.59 -5.29
C MET A 403 -25.60 3.91 -6.57
N ILE A 404 -26.42 3.82 -7.62
CA ILE A 404 -26.02 3.27 -8.92
C ILE A 404 -24.80 4.03 -9.45
N HIS A 405 -24.84 5.37 -9.42
CA HIS A 405 -23.70 6.18 -9.86
C HIS A 405 -22.42 5.89 -9.06
N ILE A 406 -22.50 5.75 -7.74
CA ILE A 406 -21.34 5.43 -6.90
C ILE A 406 -20.77 4.04 -7.22
N LEU A 407 -21.61 3.08 -7.61
CA LEU A 407 -21.20 1.72 -7.96
C LEU A 407 -20.63 1.61 -9.38
N ASP A 408 -21.27 2.23 -10.37
CA ASP A 408 -20.97 2.01 -11.80
C ASP A 408 -19.93 2.97 -12.37
N THR A 409 -19.68 4.12 -11.72
CA THR A 409 -18.72 5.09 -12.25
C THR A 409 -17.33 4.47 -12.27
N ARG A 410 -16.67 4.56 -13.44
CA ARG A 410 -15.31 4.05 -13.61
C ARG A 410 -14.31 4.98 -12.96
N MET A 411 -13.54 4.44 -12.04
CA MET A 411 -12.45 5.15 -11.38
C MET A 411 -11.09 4.59 -11.82
N THR A 412 -10.01 5.09 -11.22
CA THR A 412 -8.64 4.63 -11.53
C THR A 412 -8.47 3.12 -11.30
N LEU A 413 -9.20 2.55 -10.34
CA LEU A 413 -9.24 1.12 -10.01
C LEU A 413 -10.35 0.33 -10.71
N GLY A 414 -11.01 0.89 -11.73
CA GLY A 414 -12.09 0.22 -12.46
C GLY A 414 -13.40 0.97 -12.41
#